data_AF-A0AAE1WBX6-F1
#
_entry.id   AF-A0AAE1WBX6-F1
#
_cell.length_a   1.000
_cell.length_b   1.000
_cell.length_c   1.000
_cell.angle_alpha   90.00
_cell.angle_beta   90.00
_cell.angle_gamma   90.00
#
_symmetry.space_group_name_H-M   'P 1'
#
loop_
_entity.id
_entity.type
_entity.pdbx_description
1 polymer ?
#
loop_
_entity_poly.entity_id
_entity_poly.type
_entity_poly.pdbx_seq_one_letter_code
_entity_poly.pdbx_strand_id
1 'polypeptide(L)'
;MLHMIKISDGKATFCSRYVKTYKYMVERDLGHPIFPSGFASFNGLTASMARLGLSVARVLTGQFNPVINGIGTANTSVAAICGKLYALGESDLPYEIQVTSDGDIITIGRHDFHSRKPFFSMTAHPKVDPDTGEAFAFRFHVVPPFLTFFRIGSDGRKGPDVPIFSMKSTALIHDFAVTKNYAIFNDGQMVISPVEILRGRPPMRVDPSKVPRLGIIHRYAEDDDEMWWIDVPGFNMLHAVNAWEEDDGESLVVVASNISSVEQALEGLDLAQLKLEEIKISLKAKKVVVRHPVSAKSLDLAVINPAYAGKKNRYAYAAEIATPLSAVAVVKLDLSLSSDDCVVASRVFEPWCTGNGPFFVPNNPAADEDDGFLIAYVHDEKTQESKFLVMDANSPTLEIVAAVKLPGRVPTGFHGLFMKINSDELYWGNLEFDPEIETTTRRLQKEIEQVKGEVSTSSPSEAYFELDVPAFSESEEEVMA
;
A
#
# COMPACT_ATOMS: atom_id res chain seq x y z
N MET A 1 -3.81 -12.32 -4.20
CA MET A 1 -2.84 -13.34 -3.77
C MET A 1 -1.83 -12.65 -2.87
N LEU A 2 -1.41 -13.30 -1.79
CA LEU A 2 -0.38 -12.79 -0.89
C LEU A 2 0.89 -13.60 -1.09
N HIS A 3 2.01 -12.89 -1.17
CA HIS A 3 3.36 -13.46 -1.19
C HIS A 3 4.09 -13.03 0.08
N MET A 4 4.66 -13.99 0.78
CA MET A 4 5.36 -13.77 2.04
C MET A 4 6.72 -14.45 2.00
N ILE A 5 7.71 -13.76 2.54
CA ILE A 5 9.00 -14.34 2.91
C ILE A 5 9.19 -14.15 4.40
N LYS A 6 9.20 -15.25 5.13
CA LYS A 6 9.61 -15.27 6.53
C LYS A 6 11.14 -15.39 6.58
N ILE A 7 11.78 -14.49 7.31
CA ILE A 7 13.23 -14.51 7.55
C ILE A 7 13.47 -14.79 9.04
N SER A 8 14.19 -15.87 9.35
CA SER A 8 14.59 -16.23 10.72
C SER A 8 15.94 -16.92 10.68
N ASP A 9 16.86 -16.52 11.56
CA ASP A 9 18.18 -17.17 11.72
C ASP A 9 18.95 -17.33 10.39
N GLY A 10 18.91 -16.29 9.56
CA GLY A 10 19.55 -16.27 8.24
C GLY A 10 18.87 -17.15 7.18
N LYS A 11 17.71 -17.75 7.46
CA LYS A 11 16.95 -18.59 6.53
C LYS A 11 15.70 -17.88 6.05
N ALA A 12 15.36 -18.10 4.78
CA ALA A 12 14.13 -17.62 4.16
C ALA A 12 13.14 -18.77 3.96
N THR A 13 11.85 -18.52 4.21
CA THR A 13 10.74 -19.43 3.89
C THR A 13 9.71 -18.66 3.08
N PHE A 14 9.38 -19.16 1.90
CA PHE A 14 8.45 -18.52 0.98
C PHE A 14 7.08 -19.18 1.04
N CYS A 15 6.03 -18.36 1.11
CA CYS A 15 4.65 -18.81 0.98
C CYS A 15 3.86 -17.91 0.04
N SER A 16 2.99 -18.54 -0.76
CA SER A 16 2.05 -17.86 -1.64
C SER A 16 0.67 -18.48 -1.50
N ARG A 17 -0.34 -17.66 -1.18
CA ARG A 17 -1.74 -18.09 -1.02
C ARG A 17 -2.72 -17.08 -1.60
N TYR A 18 -3.82 -17.57 -2.15
CA TYR A 18 -4.98 -16.72 -2.39
C TYR A 18 -5.57 -16.26 -1.05
N VAL A 19 -5.95 -14.99 -0.97
CA VAL A 19 -6.86 -14.55 0.09
C VAL A 19 -8.21 -15.17 -0.23
N LYS A 20 -8.73 -15.98 0.69
CA LYS A 20 -10.00 -16.70 0.51
C LYS A 20 -11.19 -15.74 0.68
N THR A 21 -11.31 -14.77 -0.22
CA THR A 21 -12.43 -13.83 -0.21
C THR A 21 -13.74 -14.52 -0.56
N TYR A 22 -14.87 -13.94 -0.18
CA TYR A 22 -16.18 -14.46 -0.59
C TYR A 22 -16.27 -14.64 -2.11
N LYS A 23 -15.79 -13.64 -2.87
CA LYS A 23 -15.70 -13.70 -4.32
C LYS A 23 -14.87 -14.90 -4.80
N TYR A 24 -13.66 -15.06 -4.25
CA TYR A 24 -12.78 -16.17 -4.62
C TYR A 24 -13.42 -17.53 -4.34
N MET A 25 -14.01 -17.71 -3.15
CA MET A 25 -14.61 -18.97 -2.74
C MET A 25 -15.78 -19.36 -3.65
N VAL A 26 -16.68 -18.41 -3.94
CA VAL A 26 -17.83 -18.66 -4.82
C VAL A 26 -17.38 -19.02 -6.24
N GLU A 27 -16.44 -18.28 -6.82
CA GLU A 27 -15.97 -18.55 -8.20
C GLU A 27 -15.16 -19.83 -8.30
N ARG A 28 -14.38 -20.16 -7.26
CA ARG A 28 -13.65 -21.43 -7.18
C ARG A 28 -14.63 -22.61 -7.11
N ASP A 29 -15.64 -22.54 -6.26
CA ASP A 29 -16.62 -23.61 -6.10
C ASP A 29 -17.48 -23.81 -7.36
N LEU A 30 -17.70 -22.75 -8.14
CA LEU A 30 -18.39 -22.80 -9.45
C LEU A 30 -17.47 -23.18 -10.62
N GLY A 31 -16.15 -23.08 -10.46
CA GLY A 31 -15.16 -23.33 -11.51
C GLY A 31 -15.09 -22.25 -12.59
N HIS A 32 -15.74 -21.09 -12.43
CA HIS A 32 -15.67 -19.98 -13.39
C HIS A 32 -16.02 -18.61 -12.79
N PRO A 33 -15.59 -17.49 -13.41
CA PRO A 33 -15.93 -16.15 -12.93
C PRO A 33 -17.43 -15.84 -13.04
N ILE A 34 -17.98 -15.17 -12.02
CA ILE A 34 -19.38 -14.71 -12.02
C ILE A 34 -19.55 -13.26 -11.57
N PHE A 35 -18.59 -12.71 -10.84
CA PHE A 35 -18.63 -11.32 -10.39
C PHE A 35 -18.15 -10.40 -11.51
N PRO A 36 -18.87 -9.31 -11.83
CA PRO A 36 -18.39 -8.34 -12.81
C PRO A 36 -17.16 -7.59 -12.25
N SER A 37 -16.13 -7.40 -13.09
CA SER A 37 -15.04 -6.47 -12.81
C SER A 37 -15.49 -5.02 -13.03
N GLY A 38 -15.41 -4.19 -12.00
CA GLY A 38 -15.84 -2.79 -12.05
C GLY A 38 -15.13 -1.93 -13.10
N PHE A 39 -13.89 -2.29 -13.46
CA PHE A 39 -13.07 -1.54 -14.43
C PHE A 39 -13.20 -2.07 -15.86
N ALA A 40 -13.20 -3.40 -16.04
CA ALA A 40 -13.12 -4.03 -17.36
C ALA A 40 -14.47 -4.52 -17.93
N SER A 41 -15.52 -4.56 -17.10
CA SER A 41 -16.77 -5.23 -17.48
C SER A 41 -17.79 -4.34 -18.19
N PHE A 42 -17.51 -3.07 -18.47
CA PHE A 42 -18.51 -2.16 -19.04
C PHE A 42 -18.00 -1.46 -20.30
N ASN A 43 -17.85 -2.25 -21.37
CA ASN A 43 -17.44 -1.79 -22.69
C ASN A 43 -18.55 -2.07 -23.72
N GLY A 44 -19.27 -1.02 -24.11
CA GLY A 44 -20.42 -1.09 -25.01
C GLY A 44 -21.75 -1.24 -24.26
N LEU A 45 -22.78 -0.57 -24.78
CA LEU A 45 -24.08 -0.47 -24.12
C LEU A 45 -24.75 -1.83 -23.91
N THR A 46 -24.85 -2.63 -24.98
CA THR A 46 -25.48 -3.95 -24.93
C THR A 46 -24.78 -4.89 -23.97
N ALA A 47 -23.45 -4.94 -24.02
CA ALA A 47 -22.66 -5.79 -23.11
C ALA A 47 -22.81 -5.35 -21.65
N SER A 48 -22.83 -4.04 -21.41
CA SER A 48 -23.01 -3.48 -20.06
C SER A 48 -24.38 -3.82 -19.49
N MET A 49 -25.46 -3.61 -20.26
CA MET A 49 -26.82 -3.96 -19.85
C MET A 49 -27.00 -5.46 -19.63
N ALA A 50 -26.44 -6.30 -20.50
CA ALA A 50 -26.47 -7.74 -20.34
C ALA A 50 -25.74 -8.20 -19.07
N ARG A 51 -24.54 -7.66 -18.79
CA ARG A 51 -23.76 -7.98 -17.59
C ARG A 51 -24.45 -7.50 -16.31
N LEU A 52 -25.04 -6.31 -16.33
CA LEU A 52 -25.85 -5.79 -15.21
C LEU A 52 -27.07 -6.68 -14.96
N GLY A 53 -27.85 -6.98 -16.00
CA GLY A 53 -29.04 -7.82 -15.91
C GLY A 53 -28.71 -9.23 -15.40
N LEU A 54 -27.64 -9.83 -15.90
CA LEU A 54 -27.15 -11.13 -15.43
C LEU A 54 -26.69 -11.07 -13.97
N SER A 55 -25.98 -10.01 -13.58
CA SER A 55 -25.54 -9.83 -12.18
C SER A 55 -26.73 -9.72 -11.24
N VAL A 56 -27.75 -8.93 -11.60
CA VAL A 56 -28.99 -8.80 -10.83
C VAL A 56 -29.72 -10.14 -10.74
N ALA A 57 -29.87 -10.86 -11.85
CA ALA A 57 -30.50 -12.18 -11.86
C ALA A 57 -29.77 -13.18 -10.95
N ARG A 58 -28.43 -13.18 -10.97
CA ARG A 58 -27.61 -14.03 -10.09
C ARG A 58 -27.79 -13.69 -8.62
N VAL A 59 -27.87 -12.40 -8.27
CA VAL A 59 -28.15 -11.96 -6.89
C VAL A 59 -29.56 -12.40 -6.46
N LEU A 60 -30.57 -12.16 -7.30
CA LEU A 60 -31.97 -12.53 -6.98
C LEU A 60 -32.19 -14.03 -6.88
N THR A 61 -31.41 -14.83 -7.60
CA THR A 61 -31.43 -16.30 -7.53
C THR A 61 -30.54 -16.89 -6.43
N GLY A 62 -29.85 -16.03 -5.66
CA GLY A 62 -29.02 -16.45 -4.54
C GLY A 62 -27.67 -17.07 -4.92
N GLN A 63 -27.20 -16.92 -6.17
CA GLN A 63 -25.87 -17.42 -6.57
C GLN A 63 -24.74 -16.67 -5.84
N PHE A 64 -24.95 -15.38 -5.54
CA PHE A 64 -24.08 -14.65 -4.62
C PHE A 64 -24.83 -13.50 -3.94
N ASN A 65 -24.32 -13.04 -2.79
CA ASN A 65 -24.89 -11.92 -2.04
C ASN A 65 -23.82 -10.84 -1.79
N PRO A 66 -23.78 -9.78 -2.62
CA PRO A 66 -22.77 -8.73 -2.53
C PRO A 66 -22.99 -7.80 -1.34
N VAL A 67 -24.24 -7.68 -0.85
CA VAL A 67 -24.60 -6.77 0.25
C VAL A 67 -24.08 -7.31 1.58
N ILE A 68 -24.29 -8.60 1.83
CA ILE A 68 -23.91 -9.22 3.11
C ILE A 68 -22.42 -9.62 3.10
N ASN A 69 -21.96 -10.24 2.01
CA ASN A 69 -20.67 -10.92 2.00
C ASN A 69 -19.56 -10.14 1.29
N GLY A 70 -19.89 -9.00 0.66
CA GLY A 70 -18.94 -8.20 -0.11
C GLY A 70 -18.67 -8.73 -1.51
N ILE A 71 -17.84 -8.01 -2.26
CA ILE A 71 -17.42 -8.34 -3.64
C ILE A 71 -15.92 -8.16 -3.87
N GLY A 72 -15.16 -7.91 -2.80
CA GLY A 72 -13.77 -7.51 -2.89
C GLY A 72 -12.81 -8.64 -3.23
N THR A 73 -11.67 -8.22 -3.73
CA THR A 73 -10.55 -9.07 -4.10
C THR A 73 -9.44 -9.10 -3.05
N ALA A 74 -9.46 -8.17 -2.07
CA ALA A 74 -8.43 -8.03 -1.04
C ALA A 74 -7.00 -8.10 -1.61
N ASN A 75 -6.77 -7.36 -2.69
CA ASN A 75 -5.56 -7.44 -3.51
C ASN A 75 -4.74 -6.15 -3.53
N THR A 76 -5.18 -5.08 -2.88
CA THR A 76 -4.54 -3.76 -2.99
C THR A 76 -3.36 -3.64 -2.04
N SER A 77 -3.52 -4.03 -0.77
CA SER A 77 -2.46 -3.88 0.24
C SER A 77 -2.63 -4.85 1.39
N VAL A 78 -1.67 -4.80 2.32
CA VAL A 78 -1.74 -5.43 3.63
C VAL A 78 -1.42 -4.41 4.73
N ALA A 79 -2.07 -4.53 5.88
CA ALA A 79 -1.80 -3.68 7.02
C ALA A 79 -1.85 -4.47 8.34
N ALA A 80 -0.99 -4.10 9.29
CA ALA A 80 -1.08 -4.56 10.66
C ALA A 80 -1.91 -3.54 11.46
N ILE A 81 -3.08 -3.93 11.93
CA ILE A 81 -3.98 -3.08 12.72
C ILE A 81 -4.24 -3.81 14.03
N CYS A 82 -3.92 -3.15 15.15
CA CYS A 82 -4.16 -3.68 16.51
C CYS A 82 -3.59 -5.11 16.70
N GLY A 83 -2.35 -5.33 16.24
CA GLY A 83 -1.65 -6.62 16.37
C GLY A 83 -2.12 -7.72 15.42
N LYS A 84 -3.06 -7.43 14.50
CA LYS A 84 -3.56 -8.39 13.52
C LYS A 84 -3.21 -7.97 12.10
N LEU A 85 -2.95 -8.94 11.23
CA LEU A 85 -2.66 -8.71 9.83
C LEU A 85 -3.95 -8.76 9.01
N TYR A 86 -4.11 -7.82 8.08
CA TYR A 86 -5.27 -7.74 7.20
C TYR A 86 -4.84 -7.58 5.75
N ALA A 87 -5.53 -8.29 4.84
CA ALA A 87 -5.50 -8.02 3.40
C ALA A 87 -6.65 -7.08 3.03
N LEU A 88 -6.36 -6.09 2.19
CA LEU A 88 -7.24 -4.94 1.98
C LEU A 88 -7.55 -4.71 0.49
N GLY A 89 -8.70 -4.09 0.24
CA GLY A 89 -9.11 -3.57 -1.07
C GLY A 89 -10.35 -2.69 -0.92
N GLU A 90 -10.38 -1.54 -1.59
CA GLU A 90 -11.33 -0.45 -1.34
C GLU A 90 -12.80 -0.81 -1.57
N SER A 91 -13.03 -1.89 -2.31
CA SER A 91 -14.35 -2.40 -2.66
C SER A 91 -15.00 -3.24 -1.57
N ASP A 92 -14.30 -3.54 -0.46
CA ASP A 92 -14.79 -4.46 0.56
C ASP A 92 -14.18 -4.21 1.95
N LEU A 93 -14.67 -4.94 2.94
CA LEU A 93 -14.07 -5.04 4.26
C LEU A 93 -12.72 -5.79 4.20
N PRO A 94 -11.83 -5.54 5.16
CA PRO A 94 -10.56 -6.26 5.28
C PRO A 94 -10.79 -7.74 5.52
N TYR A 95 -9.84 -8.56 5.09
CA TYR A 95 -9.78 -9.98 5.43
C TYR A 95 -8.64 -10.21 6.42
N GLU A 96 -8.97 -10.71 7.61
CA GLU A 96 -7.98 -11.07 8.62
C GLU A 96 -7.14 -12.25 8.14
N ILE A 97 -5.83 -12.12 8.30
CA ILE A 97 -4.82 -13.06 7.86
C ILE A 97 -4.04 -13.53 9.08
N GLN A 98 -3.88 -14.85 9.19
CA GLN A 98 -2.99 -15.50 10.12
C GLN A 98 -1.73 -15.96 9.38
N VAL A 99 -0.57 -15.72 9.99
CA VAL A 99 0.68 -16.37 9.60
C VAL A 99 1.01 -17.44 10.63
N THR A 100 1.19 -18.68 10.18
CA THR A 100 1.53 -19.80 11.07
C THR A 100 3.02 -19.81 11.41
N SER A 101 3.40 -20.54 12.46
CA SER A 101 4.79 -20.61 12.92
C SER A 101 5.75 -21.19 11.87
N ASP A 102 5.26 -22.05 10.98
CA ASP A 102 5.98 -22.63 9.85
C ASP A 102 5.97 -21.74 8.59
N GLY A 103 5.29 -20.58 8.62
CA GLY A 103 5.29 -19.60 7.53
C GLY A 103 4.17 -19.78 6.50
N ASP A 104 3.12 -20.54 6.80
CA ASP A 104 1.91 -20.61 5.97
C ASP A 104 0.99 -19.41 6.21
N ILE A 105 0.11 -19.13 5.23
CA ILE A 105 -0.86 -18.03 5.26
C ILE A 105 -2.27 -18.59 5.32
N ILE A 106 -3.01 -18.27 6.37
CA ILE A 106 -4.41 -18.67 6.55
C ILE A 106 -5.30 -17.42 6.49
N THR A 107 -6.31 -17.44 5.61
CA THR A 107 -7.37 -16.43 5.64
C THR A 107 -8.36 -16.80 6.74
N ILE A 108 -8.47 -15.96 7.77
CA ILE A 108 -9.42 -16.15 8.88
C ILE A 108 -10.84 -15.76 8.45
N GLY A 109 -10.97 -14.63 7.76
CA GLY A 109 -12.25 -14.19 7.21
C GLY A 109 -12.40 -12.68 7.12
N ARG A 110 -13.55 -12.26 6.60
CA ARG A 110 -13.93 -10.85 6.42
C ARG A 110 -14.23 -10.21 7.79
N HIS A 111 -13.58 -9.09 8.10
CA HIS A 111 -13.58 -8.49 9.44
C HIS A 111 -14.20 -7.08 9.44
N ASP A 112 -15.01 -6.77 10.45
CA ASP A 112 -15.79 -5.53 10.52
C ASP A 112 -15.42 -4.63 11.73
N PHE A 113 -14.38 -4.99 12.50
CA PHE A 113 -13.94 -4.24 13.68
C PHE A 113 -15.06 -3.94 14.68
N HIS A 114 -16.01 -4.87 14.83
CA HIS A 114 -17.12 -4.78 15.77
C HIS A 114 -17.98 -3.52 15.58
N SER A 115 -18.13 -3.07 14.34
CA SER A 115 -18.82 -1.83 13.99
C SER A 115 -20.29 -1.77 14.44
N ARG A 116 -20.94 -2.93 14.63
CA ARG A 116 -22.37 -3.10 14.95
C ARG A 116 -23.35 -2.45 13.96
N LYS A 117 -22.85 -1.84 12.87
CA LYS A 117 -23.62 -1.19 11.80
C LYS A 117 -23.09 -1.69 10.46
N PRO A 118 -23.93 -1.87 9.44
CA PRO A 118 -23.44 -2.24 8.12
C PRO A 118 -22.54 -1.12 7.57
N PHE A 119 -21.24 -1.39 7.49
CA PHE A 119 -20.33 -0.68 6.61
C PHE A 119 -19.67 -1.69 5.69
N PHE A 120 -19.56 -1.31 4.43
CA PHE A 120 -19.34 -2.28 3.35
C PHE A 120 -17.90 -2.31 2.86
N SER A 121 -17.11 -1.29 3.22
CA SER A 121 -15.72 -1.19 2.82
C SER A 121 -14.92 -0.26 3.71
N MET A 122 -13.60 -0.33 3.55
CA MET A 122 -12.64 0.65 4.04
C MET A 122 -11.53 0.84 3.01
N THR A 123 -10.75 1.92 3.15
CA THR A 123 -9.56 2.17 2.35
C THR A 123 -8.56 1.02 2.44
N ALA A 124 -7.81 0.81 1.37
CA ALA A 124 -6.63 -0.05 1.37
C ALA A 124 -5.40 0.61 2.03
N HIS A 125 -5.48 1.89 2.39
CA HIS A 125 -4.35 2.62 2.97
C HIS A 125 -4.65 3.16 4.36
N PRO A 126 -5.05 2.33 5.34
CA PRO A 126 -5.22 2.81 6.70
C PRO A 126 -3.87 3.31 7.23
N LYS A 127 -3.88 4.44 7.95
CA LYS A 127 -2.68 5.00 8.56
C LYS A 127 -2.69 4.67 10.05
N VAL A 128 -1.73 3.86 10.48
CA VAL A 128 -1.57 3.47 11.88
C VAL A 128 -0.64 4.46 12.55
N ASP A 129 -1.08 5.04 13.65
CA ASP A 129 -0.25 5.91 14.46
C ASP A 129 0.64 5.07 15.39
N PRO A 130 1.98 5.12 15.24
CA PRO A 130 2.89 4.32 16.03
C PRO A 130 2.89 4.69 17.52
N ASP A 131 2.48 5.92 17.89
CA ASP A 131 2.50 6.39 19.28
C ASP A 131 1.26 5.94 20.06
N THR A 132 0.10 5.84 19.39
CA THR A 132 -1.19 5.51 20.04
C THR A 132 -1.68 4.10 19.73
N GLY A 133 -1.19 3.48 18.66
CA GLY A 133 -1.69 2.20 18.14
C GLY A 133 -3.08 2.29 17.48
N GLU A 134 -3.62 3.49 17.33
CA GLU A 134 -4.88 3.72 16.61
C GLU A 134 -4.65 3.65 15.10
N ALA A 135 -5.66 3.18 14.36
CA ALA A 135 -5.67 3.24 12.90
C ALA A 135 -6.72 4.22 12.40
N PHE A 136 -6.32 5.10 11.50
CA PHE A 136 -7.18 6.04 10.80
C PHE A 136 -7.55 5.44 9.44
N ALA A 137 -8.83 5.51 9.08
CA ALA A 137 -9.33 4.94 7.86
C ALA A 137 -10.53 5.73 7.33
N PHE A 138 -10.85 5.51 6.07
CA PHE A 138 -12.03 6.09 5.45
C PHE A 138 -12.70 5.07 4.54
N ARG A 139 -13.86 5.45 4.02
CA ARG A 139 -14.50 4.83 2.87
C ARG A 139 -15.08 5.93 1.99
N PHE A 140 -15.12 5.66 0.68
CA PHE A 140 -15.80 6.53 -0.26
C PHE A 140 -16.99 5.82 -0.91
N HIS A 141 -17.96 6.60 -1.36
CA HIS A 141 -19.19 6.11 -1.97
C HIS A 141 -19.52 6.90 -3.23
N VAL A 142 -20.32 6.31 -4.11
CA VAL A 142 -20.82 6.98 -5.33
C VAL A 142 -22.07 7.83 -5.09
N VAL A 143 -22.57 7.85 -3.85
CA VAL A 143 -23.70 8.65 -3.38
C VAL A 143 -23.33 9.34 -2.06
N PRO A 144 -23.94 10.49 -1.72
CA PRO A 144 -23.67 11.18 -0.45
C PRO A 144 -23.98 10.31 0.79
N PRO A 145 -23.18 10.41 1.87
CA PRO A 145 -21.89 11.11 1.94
C PRO A 145 -20.83 10.41 1.08
N PHE A 146 -20.15 11.17 0.22
CA PHE A 146 -19.17 10.62 -0.74
C PHE A 146 -17.88 10.15 -0.07
N LEU A 147 -17.58 10.68 1.12
CA LEU A 147 -16.45 10.32 1.96
C LEU A 147 -16.95 10.19 3.41
N THR A 148 -16.54 9.13 4.09
CA THR A 148 -16.77 8.92 5.52
C THR A 148 -15.46 8.52 6.17
N PHE A 149 -15.01 9.34 7.12
CA PHE A 149 -13.80 9.11 7.91
C PHE A 149 -14.15 8.40 9.21
N PHE A 150 -13.26 7.55 9.72
CA PHE A 150 -13.42 6.89 11.01
C PHE A 150 -12.07 6.42 11.57
N ARG A 151 -12.10 6.04 12.84
CA ARG A 151 -10.96 5.54 13.59
C ARG A 151 -11.21 4.11 14.03
N ILE A 152 -10.15 3.33 14.16
CA ILE A 152 -10.13 2.05 14.84
C ILE A 152 -9.21 2.23 16.05
N GLY A 153 -9.77 2.09 17.25
CA GLY A 153 -9.01 2.20 18.48
C GLY A 153 -7.96 1.09 18.59
N SER A 154 -6.95 1.26 19.44
CA SER A 154 -5.92 0.25 19.69
C SER A 154 -6.48 -1.09 20.20
N ASP A 155 -7.71 -1.09 20.70
CA ASP A 155 -8.48 -2.27 21.11
C ASP A 155 -9.17 -3.02 19.94
N GLY A 156 -8.95 -2.57 18.70
CA GLY A 156 -9.55 -3.16 17.49
C GLY A 156 -11.02 -2.80 17.28
N ARG A 157 -11.57 -1.82 18.01
CA ARG A 157 -12.96 -1.37 17.84
C ARG A 157 -13.05 -0.15 16.96
N LYS A 158 -13.93 -0.21 15.96
CA LYS A 158 -14.26 0.94 15.12
C LYS A 158 -15.06 1.98 15.90
N GLY A 159 -14.61 3.23 15.86
CA GLY A 159 -15.32 4.40 16.38
C GLY A 159 -16.48 4.88 15.50
N PRO A 160 -17.16 5.96 15.91
CA PRO A 160 -18.21 6.59 15.12
C PRO A 160 -17.75 7.01 13.72
N ASP A 161 -18.69 7.02 12.78
CA ASP A 161 -18.47 7.56 11.44
C ASP A 161 -18.51 9.09 11.47
N VAL A 162 -17.59 9.73 10.74
CA VAL A 162 -17.53 11.16 10.48
C VAL A 162 -17.84 11.38 8.99
N PRO A 163 -19.12 11.58 8.60
CA PRO A 163 -19.51 11.79 7.22
C PRO A 163 -19.10 13.18 6.74
N ILE A 164 -18.31 13.26 5.66
CA ILE A 164 -17.80 14.51 5.10
C ILE A 164 -18.78 15.02 4.04
N PHE A 165 -19.77 15.80 4.47
CA PHE A 165 -20.80 16.37 3.59
C PHE A 165 -20.30 17.55 2.75
N SER A 166 -19.20 18.16 3.15
CA SER A 166 -18.50 19.25 2.46
C SER A 166 -17.88 18.78 1.14
N MET A 167 -17.61 17.47 0.98
CA MET A 167 -17.30 16.85 -0.30
C MET A 167 -18.57 16.73 -1.15
N LYS A 168 -18.61 17.36 -2.33
CA LYS A 168 -19.85 17.52 -3.12
C LYS A 168 -19.98 16.60 -4.34
N SER A 169 -18.96 15.80 -4.63
CA SER A 169 -18.96 14.86 -5.74
C SER A 169 -18.10 13.65 -5.43
N THR A 170 -18.32 12.53 -6.13
CA THR A 170 -17.47 11.34 -6.01
C THR A 170 -16.13 11.56 -6.71
N ALA A 171 -15.04 11.60 -5.95
CA ALA A 171 -13.69 11.41 -6.46
C ALA A 171 -13.23 9.97 -6.17
N LEU A 172 -12.34 9.42 -6.99
CA LEU A 172 -11.59 8.23 -6.63
C LEU A 172 -10.55 8.63 -5.57
N ILE A 173 -10.85 8.34 -4.30
CA ILE A 173 -9.91 8.54 -3.20
C ILE A 173 -9.24 7.21 -2.91
N HIS A 174 -8.02 7.03 -3.40
CA HIS A 174 -7.22 5.83 -3.17
C HIS A 174 -6.54 5.87 -1.79
N ASP A 175 -5.84 6.97 -1.52
CA ASP A 175 -5.07 7.16 -0.30
C ASP A 175 -5.42 8.51 0.37
N PHE A 176 -4.94 8.71 1.60
CA PHE A 176 -5.04 9.91 2.40
C PHE A 176 -3.80 10.03 3.30
N ALA A 177 -3.52 11.20 3.87
CA ALA A 177 -2.41 11.37 4.79
C ALA A 177 -2.89 11.68 6.21
N VAL A 178 -2.08 11.38 7.21
CA VAL A 178 -2.35 11.68 8.62
C VAL A 178 -1.09 12.30 9.24
N THR A 179 -1.28 13.33 10.04
CA THR A 179 -0.25 13.95 10.90
C THR A 179 -0.57 13.70 12.38
N LYS A 180 0.21 14.31 13.26
CA LYS A 180 -0.08 14.33 14.69
C LYS A 180 -1.53 14.77 15.01
N ASN A 181 -2.06 15.76 14.31
CA ASN A 181 -3.38 16.34 14.61
C ASN A 181 -4.39 16.28 13.46
N TYR A 182 -3.98 16.05 12.21
CA TYR A 182 -4.86 16.19 11.04
C TYR A 182 -4.92 14.95 10.16
N ALA A 183 -6.05 14.77 9.48
CA ALA A 183 -6.17 13.91 8.31
C ALA A 183 -6.34 14.78 7.05
N ILE A 184 -5.69 14.38 5.97
CA ILE A 184 -5.68 15.10 4.68
C ILE A 184 -6.22 14.20 3.58
N PHE A 185 -7.28 14.65 2.90
CA PHE A 185 -7.96 13.92 1.83
C PHE A 185 -7.83 14.65 0.50
N ASN A 186 -7.71 13.89 -0.60
CA ASN A 186 -7.71 14.43 -1.95
C ASN A 186 -9.13 14.43 -2.55
N ASP A 187 -9.53 15.56 -3.12
CA ASP A 187 -10.73 15.70 -3.97
C ASP A 187 -10.28 15.99 -5.40
N GLY A 188 -9.81 14.95 -6.09
CA GLY A 188 -9.19 15.03 -7.41
C GLY A 188 -10.17 15.00 -8.59
N GLN A 189 -9.59 15.04 -9.79
CA GLN A 189 -10.27 15.04 -11.09
C GLN A 189 -10.68 13.65 -11.58
N MET A 190 -10.10 12.57 -11.03
CA MET A 190 -10.59 11.21 -11.30
C MET A 190 -11.89 11.00 -10.52
N VAL A 191 -13.00 10.82 -11.25
CA VAL A 191 -14.34 10.72 -10.68
C VAL A 191 -15.02 9.41 -11.08
N ILE A 192 -15.92 8.94 -10.23
CA ILE A 192 -16.70 7.73 -10.47
C ILE A 192 -18.16 8.12 -10.75
N SER A 193 -18.64 7.79 -11.94
CA SER A 193 -19.98 8.08 -12.43
C SER A 193 -20.69 6.79 -12.85
N PRO A 194 -21.53 6.19 -11.98
CA PRO A 194 -22.30 4.99 -12.33
C PRO A 194 -23.21 5.16 -13.56
N VAL A 195 -23.60 6.40 -13.88
CA VAL A 195 -24.41 6.72 -15.07
C VAL A 195 -23.67 6.38 -16.37
N GLU A 196 -22.33 6.35 -16.38
CA GLU A 196 -21.55 5.96 -17.58
C GLU A 196 -21.76 4.49 -17.95
N ILE A 197 -22.06 3.62 -16.98
CA ILE A 197 -22.39 2.21 -17.26
C ILE A 197 -23.64 2.11 -18.13
N LEU A 198 -24.64 2.98 -17.88
CA LEU A 198 -25.86 3.09 -18.70
C LEU A 198 -25.59 3.68 -20.09
N ARG A 199 -24.40 4.27 -20.31
CA ARG A 199 -23.91 4.74 -21.61
C ARG A 199 -22.96 3.73 -22.26
N GLY A 200 -22.75 2.57 -21.64
CA GLY A 200 -21.84 1.54 -22.13
C GLY A 200 -20.36 1.90 -22.01
N ARG A 201 -20.00 2.74 -21.03
CA ARG A 201 -18.62 3.17 -20.76
C ARG A 201 -18.21 2.75 -19.34
N PRO A 202 -16.91 2.61 -19.07
CA PRO A 202 -16.42 2.41 -17.71
C PRO A 202 -16.91 3.52 -16.76
N PRO A 203 -17.19 3.19 -15.48
CA PRO A 203 -17.69 4.17 -14.52
C PRO A 203 -16.65 5.21 -14.11
N MET A 204 -15.35 4.92 -14.29
CA MET A 204 -14.26 5.85 -14.01
C MET A 204 -14.06 6.79 -15.19
N ARG A 205 -13.98 8.09 -14.91
CA ARG A 205 -13.64 9.13 -15.90
C ARG A 205 -12.82 10.23 -15.24
N VAL A 206 -12.30 11.14 -16.06
CA VAL A 206 -11.66 12.37 -15.61
C VAL A 206 -12.61 13.51 -15.88
N ASP A 207 -12.69 14.41 -14.90
CA ASP A 207 -13.41 15.66 -15.00
C ASP A 207 -12.40 16.81 -15.12
N PRO A 208 -12.03 17.23 -16.34
CA PRO A 208 -11.03 18.28 -16.51
C PRO A 208 -11.53 19.65 -16.00
N SER A 209 -12.84 19.82 -15.80
CA SER A 209 -13.42 21.04 -15.26
C SER A 209 -13.30 21.16 -13.75
N LYS A 210 -13.04 20.05 -13.06
CA LYS A 210 -12.87 20.00 -11.61
C LYS A 210 -11.47 20.50 -11.24
N VAL A 211 -11.40 21.45 -10.31
CA VAL A 211 -10.14 21.87 -9.70
C VAL A 211 -9.82 20.91 -8.56
N PRO A 212 -8.69 20.19 -8.56
CA PRO A 212 -8.31 19.36 -7.43
C PRO A 212 -8.14 20.15 -6.14
N ARG A 213 -8.50 19.55 -5.01
CA ARG A 213 -8.44 20.19 -3.70
C ARG A 213 -7.93 19.22 -2.64
N LEU A 214 -7.33 19.75 -1.58
CA LEU A 214 -7.02 19.01 -0.37
C LEU A 214 -7.99 19.41 0.74
N GLY A 215 -8.61 18.41 1.38
CA GLY A 215 -9.47 18.57 2.54
C GLY A 215 -8.67 18.26 3.80
N ILE A 216 -8.68 19.17 4.77
CA ILE A 216 -7.99 19.03 6.04
C ILE A 216 -9.04 19.02 7.15
N ILE A 217 -8.98 18.00 8.00
CA ILE A 217 -9.85 17.84 9.17
C ILE A 217 -9.00 17.40 10.37
N HIS A 218 -9.36 17.84 11.57
CA HIS A 218 -8.72 17.31 12.77
C HIS A 218 -8.98 15.80 12.89
N ARG A 219 -7.96 15.00 13.16
CA ARG A 219 -8.06 13.53 13.12
C ARG A 219 -9.04 12.96 14.17
N TYR A 220 -9.36 13.75 15.19
CA TYR A 220 -10.33 13.41 16.23
C TYR A 220 -11.67 14.14 16.11
N ALA A 221 -11.93 14.83 14.99
CA ALA A 221 -13.22 15.45 14.74
C ALA A 221 -14.38 14.45 14.91
N GLU A 222 -15.51 14.93 15.40
CA GLU A 222 -16.73 14.14 15.59
C GLU A 222 -17.72 14.34 14.43
N ASP A 223 -17.56 15.41 13.66
CA ASP A 223 -18.36 15.79 12.49
C ASP A 223 -17.51 16.54 11.45
N ASP A 224 -18.16 17.06 10.41
CA ASP A 224 -17.54 17.75 9.27
C ASP A 224 -17.39 19.28 9.49
N ASP A 225 -17.71 19.81 10.68
CA ASP A 225 -17.65 21.26 10.94
C ASP A 225 -16.21 21.79 10.93
N GLU A 226 -15.24 20.95 11.31
CA GLU A 226 -13.81 21.28 11.31
C GLU A 226 -13.13 21.04 9.95
N MET A 227 -13.83 20.45 8.97
CA MET A 227 -13.28 20.22 7.64
C MET A 227 -13.18 21.54 6.86
N TRP A 228 -12.04 21.75 6.20
CA TRP A 228 -11.88 22.84 5.24
C TRP A 228 -11.06 22.38 4.04
N TRP A 229 -11.29 23.05 2.91
CA TRP A 229 -10.74 22.68 1.61
C TRP A 229 -9.83 23.79 1.07
N ILE A 230 -8.75 23.39 0.41
CA ILE A 230 -7.88 24.27 -0.35
C ILE A 230 -7.72 23.79 -1.79
N ASP A 231 -7.80 24.72 -2.72
CA ASP A 231 -7.56 24.42 -4.12
C ASP A 231 -6.06 24.16 -4.35
N VAL A 232 -5.77 23.05 -5.02
CA VAL A 232 -4.42 22.66 -5.44
C VAL A 232 -4.47 22.25 -6.91
N PRO A 233 -4.61 23.22 -7.84
CA PRO A 233 -4.82 22.92 -9.26
C PRO A 233 -3.77 21.95 -9.84
N GLY A 234 -4.23 20.91 -10.54
CA GLY A 234 -3.35 19.90 -11.15
C GLY A 234 -2.66 18.94 -10.18
N PHE A 235 -3.15 18.81 -8.94
CA PHE A 235 -2.66 17.82 -7.98
C PHE A 235 -3.70 16.71 -7.74
N ASN A 236 -3.48 15.55 -8.35
CA ASN A 236 -4.30 14.36 -8.24
C ASN A 236 -3.53 13.29 -7.47
N MET A 237 -3.60 13.38 -6.14
CA MET A 237 -2.90 12.47 -5.25
C MET A 237 -3.30 11.01 -5.51
N LEU A 238 -2.29 10.17 -5.73
CA LEU A 238 -2.43 8.71 -5.81
C LEU A 238 -2.01 8.06 -4.49
N HIS A 239 -0.73 8.15 -4.12
CA HIS A 239 -0.20 7.63 -2.85
C HIS A 239 0.36 8.75 -1.98
N ALA A 240 -0.04 8.79 -0.71
CA ALA A 240 0.55 9.66 0.29
C ALA A 240 1.77 8.96 0.91
N VAL A 241 2.96 9.52 0.67
CA VAL A 241 4.23 9.00 1.23
C VAL A 241 4.29 9.27 2.72
N ASN A 242 4.07 10.54 3.09
CA ASN A 242 3.95 10.97 4.48
C ASN A 242 3.31 12.35 4.56
N ALA A 243 2.86 12.73 5.75
CA ALA A 243 2.55 14.11 6.08
C ALA A 243 2.94 14.42 7.52
N TRP A 244 3.27 15.68 7.80
CA TRP A 244 3.62 16.11 9.14
C TRP A 244 3.31 17.59 9.36
N GLU A 245 3.40 18.01 10.61
CA GLU A 245 3.27 19.41 11.03
C GLU A 245 4.65 20.02 11.27
N GLU A 246 4.84 21.27 10.83
CA GLU A 246 6.04 22.08 11.04
C GLU A 246 5.69 23.45 11.62
N ASP A 247 6.74 24.24 11.90
CA ASP A 247 6.62 25.62 12.38
C ASP A 247 5.75 25.69 13.65
N ASP A 248 6.05 24.81 14.62
CA ASP A 248 5.30 24.63 15.87
C ASP A 248 3.80 24.35 15.67
N GLY A 249 3.44 23.72 14.55
CA GLY A 249 2.05 23.39 14.20
C GLY A 249 1.34 24.49 13.41
N GLU A 250 2.06 25.44 12.82
CA GLU A 250 1.48 26.47 11.94
C GLU A 250 1.41 26.05 10.46
N SER A 251 2.16 25.01 10.07
CA SER A 251 2.22 24.50 8.70
C SER A 251 2.02 22.99 8.64
N LEU A 252 1.39 22.52 7.57
CA LEU A 252 1.35 21.11 7.18
C LEU A 252 2.25 20.88 5.97
N VAL A 253 2.99 19.77 5.96
CA VAL A 253 3.72 19.29 4.79
C VAL A 253 3.12 17.96 4.37
N VAL A 254 2.87 17.79 3.07
CA VAL A 254 2.38 16.55 2.46
C VAL A 254 3.32 16.18 1.33
N VAL A 255 3.87 14.95 1.38
CA VAL A 255 4.68 14.37 0.31
C VAL A 255 3.89 13.23 -0.31
N ALA A 256 3.64 13.31 -1.61
CA ALA A 256 2.74 12.37 -2.28
C ALA A 256 2.97 12.29 -3.79
N SER A 257 2.61 11.15 -4.38
CA SER A 257 2.63 10.97 -5.82
C SER A 257 1.40 11.62 -6.46
N ASN A 258 1.65 12.40 -7.50
CA ASN A 258 0.64 13.10 -8.30
C ASN A 258 0.52 12.46 -9.68
N ILE A 259 -0.70 12.13 -10.09
CA ILE A 259 -1.00 11.80 -11.48
C ILE A 259 -1.04 13.12 -12.26
N SER A 260 0.08 13.44 -12.91
CA SER A 260 0.24 14.72 -13.62
C SER A 260 -0.33 14.72 -15.04
N SER A 261 -0.49 13.54 -15.66
CA SER A 261 -1.10 13.37 -16.99
C SER A 261 -2.46 12.66 -16.91
N VAL A 262 -3.40 13.28 -16.19
CA VAL A 262 -4.69 12.69 -15.83
C VAL A 262 -5.51 12.25 -17.06
N GLU A 263 -5.43 12.98 -18.17
CA GLU A 263 -6.09 12.61 -19.43
C GLU A 263 -5.47 11.34 -20.05
N GLN A 264 -4.15 11.16 -19.97
CA GLN A 264 -3.49 9.92 -20.43
C GLN A 264 -3.86 8.74 -19.53
N ALA A 265 -4.01 8.98 -18.22
CA ALA A 265 -4.46 7.98 -17.26
C ALA A 265 -5.86 7.41 -17.59
N LEU A 266 -6.68 8.12 -18.37
CA LEU A 266 -7.95 7.59 -18.89
C LEU A 266 -7.82 6.63 -20.05
N GLU A 267 -6.83 6.84 -20.91
CA GLU A 267 -6.57 5.97 -22.05
C GLU A 267 -5.95 4.65 -21.55
N GLY A 268 -5.17 4.75 -20.48
CA GLY A 268 -4.71 3.65 -19.65
C GLY A 268 -3.95 4.21 -18.45
N LEU A 269 -4.19 3.69 -17.25
CA LEU A 269 -3.42 4.09 -16.05
C LEU A 269 -1.91 3.93 -16.27
N ASP A 270 -1.52 3.05 -17.18
CA ASP A 270 -0.16 2.77 -17.55
C ASP A 270 0.57 3.81 -18.39
N LEU A 271 -0.21 4.76 -18.92
CA LEU A 271 0.29 5.93 -19.63
C LEU A 271 0.45 7.15 -18.71
N ALA A 272 0.07 7.02 -17.43
CA ALA A 272 0.15 8.12 -16.47
C ALA A 272 1.61 8.44 -16.13
N GLN A 273 1.94 9.74 -16.13
CA GLN A 273 3.17 10.26 -15.55
C GLN A 273 2.95 10.59 -14.08
N LEU A 274 3.71 9.92 -13.24
CA LEU A 274 3.68 10.09 -11.79
C LEU A 274 4.77 11.06 -11.40
N LYS A 275 4.43 12.07 -10.58
CA LYS A 275 5.38 13.03 -10.05
C LYS A 275 5.28 13.02 -8.54
N LEU A 276 6.39 12.73 -7.88
CA LEU A 276 6.44 12.89 -6.43
C LEU A 276 6.60 14.38 -6.12
N GLU A 277 5.68 14.92 -5.32
CA GLU A 277 5.63 16.35 -5.00
C GLU A 277 5.56 16.55 -3.49
N GLU A 278 6.21 17.61 -3.02
CA GLU A 278 6.07 18.14 -1.66
C GLU A 278 5.17 19.38 -1.72
N ILE A 279 4.20 19.45 -0.81
CA ILE A 279 3.25 20.55 -0.67
C ILE A 279 3.28 21.04 0.78
N LYS A 280 3.69 22.28 0.99
CA LYS A 280 3.58 22.97 2.28
C LYS A 280 2.36 23.88 2.29
N ILE A 281 1.53 23.73 3.32
CA ILE A 281 0.27 24.45 3.53
C ILE A 281 0.38 25.25 4.82
N SER A 282 0.05 26.53 4.77
CA SER A 282 -0.11 27.33 6.00
C SER A 282 -1.50 27.11 6.58
N LEU A 283 -1.58 26.67 7.84
CA LEU A 283 -2.85 26.44 8.54
C LEU A 283 -3.57 27.76 8.86
N LYS A 284 -2.81 28.79 9.24
CA LYS A 284 -3.35 30.13 9.52
C LYS A 284 -3.91 30.81 8.27
N ALA A 285 -3.16 30.76 7.17
CA ALA A 285 -3.59 31.39 5.92
C ALA A 285 -4.51 30.51 5.08
N LYS A 286 -4.67 29.23 5.44
CA LYS A 286 -5.43 28.20 4.71
C LYS A 286 -5.12 28.20 3.21
N LYS A 287 -3.83 28.11 2.89
CA LYS A 287 -3.35 28.10 1.50
C LYS A 287 -2.06 27.33 1.35
N VAL A 288 -1.82 26.81 0.15
CA VAL A 288 -0.51 26.31 -0.25
C VAL A 288 0.48 27.47 -0.27
N VAL A 289 1.60 27.30 0.41
CA VAL A 289 2.70 28.28 0.47
C VAL A 289 3.92 27.83 -0.33
N VAL A 290 4.13 26.51 -0.43
CA VAL A 290 5.19 25.91 -1.25
C VAL A 290 4.63 24.66 -1.92
N ARG A 291 4.97 24.44 -3.19
CA ARG A 291 4.74 23.20 -3.91
C ARG A 291 5.85 23.01 -4.93
N HIS A 292 6.55 21.88 -4.88
CA HIS A 292 7.60 21.57 -5.84
C HIS A 292 7.70 20.06 -6.08
N PRO A 293 8.20 19.62 -7.25
CA PRO A 293 8.58 18.24 -7.46
C PRO A 293 9.77 17.87 -6.57
N VAL A 294 9.78 16.63 -6.09
CA VAL A 294 10.89 16.05 -5.30
C VAL A 294 11.97 15.47 -6.24
N SER A 295 11.58 15.04 -7.44
CA SER A 295 12.49 14.57 -8.48
C SER A 295 11.87 14.72 -9.86
N ALA A 296 12.71 14.81 -10.90
CA ALA A 296 12.30 14.72 -12.30
C ALA A 296 11.94 13.29 -12.73
N LYS A 297 12.35 12.26 -11.96
CA LYS A 297 12.00 10.86 -12.23
C LYS A 297 10.51 10.60 -11.99
N SER A 298 9.95 9.63 -12.72
CA SER A 298 8.61 9.12 -12.46
C SER A 298 8.67 8.17 -11.27
N LEU A 299 8.30 8.66 -10.08
CA LEU A 299 8.46 7.94 -8.82
C LEU A 299 7.09 7.66 -8.17
N ASP A 300 6.91 6.44 -7.66
CA ASP A 300 5.73 6.04 -6.90
C ASP A 300 6.03 4.86 -5.97
N LEU A 301 4.99 4.32 -5.30
CA LEU A 301 5.08 3.24 -4.32
C LEU A 301 6.12 3.54 -3.23
N ALA A 302 6.19 4.81 -2.85
CA ALA A 302 7.21 5.27 -1.94
C ALA A 302 6.88 4.88 -0.49
N VAL A 303 7.93 4.52 0.23
CA VAL A 303 7.90 4.16 1.64
C VAL A 303 8.88 5.02 2.41
N ILE A 304 8.71 5.06 3.73
CA ILE A 304 9.59 5.73 4.69
C ILE A 304 9.99 4.73 5.77
N ASN A 305 10.88 5.14 6.67
CA ASN A 305 11.02 4.44 7.94
C ASN A 305 9.69 4.54 8.72
N PRO A 306 9.02 3.40 9.05
CA PRO A 306 7.70 3.43 9.68
C PRO A 306 7.64 4.16 11.03
N ALA A 307 8.77 4.29 11.74
CA ALA A 307 8.85 5.06 12.99
C ALA A 307 8.52 6.56 12.81
N TYR A 308 8.58 7.05 11.57
CA TYR A 308 8.33 8.44 11.20
C TYR A 308 6.97 8.66 10.52
N ALA A 309 6.08 7.66 10.52
CA ALA A 309 4.72 7.84 10.01
C ALA A 309 4.00 8.98 10.76
N GLY A 310 3.51 9.98 10.03
CA GLY A 310 2.85 11.17 10.59
C GLY A 310 3.80 12.18 11.23
N LYS A 311 5.12 11.96 11.16
CA LYS A 311 6.20 12.78 11.71
C LYS A 311 7.13 13.23 10.60
N LYS A 312 7.87 14.32 10.82
CA LYS A 312 8.86 14.80 9.85
C LYS A 312 9.93 13.75 9.62
N ASN A 313 10.11 13.34 8.37
CA ASN A 313 11.13 12.39 7.93
C ASN A 313 12.06 13.06 6.91
N ARG A 314 13.33 12.65 6.88
CA ARG A 314 14.33 13.10 5.91
C ARG A 314 14.37 12.20 4.68
N TYR A 315 14.24 10.89 4.85
CA TYR A 315 14.44 9.93 3.78
C TYR A 315 13.13 9.31 3.33
N ALA A 316 13.00 9.15 2.01
CA ALA A 316 11.95 8.36 1.39
C ALA A 316 12.56 7.44 0.33
N TYR A 317 11.92 6.31 0.08
CA TYR A 317 12.39 5.29 -0.86
C TYR A 317 11.28 4.96 -1.83
N ALA A 318 11.51 5.11 -3.13
CA ALA A 318 10.49 4.98 -4.15
C ALA A 318 10.91 4.01 -5.25
N ALA A 319 9.94 3.46 -5.95
CA ALA A 319 10.17 2.80 -7.23
C ALA A 319 10.21 3.84 -8.35
N GLU A 320 11.19 3.72 -9.25
CA GLU A 320 11.13 4.40 -10.55
C GLU A 320 10.23 3.61 -11.49
N ILE A 321 9.16 4.25 -11.95
CA ILE A 321 8.10 3.64 -12.75
C ILE A 321 8.31 3.97 -14.23
N ALA A 322 8.55 2.94 -15.03
CA ALA A 322 8.58 3.00 -16.49
C ALA A 322 7.25 2.53 -17.09
N THR A 323 6.93 2.96 -18.30
CA THR A 323 5.74 2.52 -19.03
C THR A 323 5.90 1.07 -19.54
N PRO A 324 4.89 0.18 -19.40
CA PRO A 324 3.56 0.38 -18.80
C PRO A 324 3.49 -0.03 -17.31
N LEU A 325 3.84 0.87 -16.39
CA LEU A 325 3.87 0.72 -14.91
C LEU A 325 4.77 -0.37 -14.34
N SER A 326 5.95 -0.55 -14.89
CA SER A 326 6.96 -1.43 -14.32
C SER A 326 7.90 -0.67 -13.40
N ALA A 327 8.11 -1.16 -12.19
CA ALA A 327 9.20 -0.65 -11.35
C ALA A 327 10.54 -1.14 -11.92
N VAL A 328 11.38 -0.22 -12.37
CA VAL A 328 12.68 -0.53 -13.03
C VAL A 328 13.88 -0.15 -12.17
N ALA A 329 13.66 0.59 -11.08
CA ALA A 329 14.69 0.93 -10.12
C ALA A 329 14.10 1.18 -8.73
N VAL A 330 14.96 1.10 -7.71
CA VAL A 330 14.71 1.65 -6.38
C VAL A 330 15.55 2.91 -6.21
N VAL A 331 14.94 3.95 -5.64
CA VAL A 331 15.53 5.28 -5.47
C VAL A 331 15.41 5.72 -4.02
N LYS A 332 16.50 6.23 -3.44
CA LYS A 332 16.51 6.90 -2.13
C LYS A 332 16.52 8.41 -2.33
N LEU A 333 15.63 9.09 -1.63
CA LEU A 333 15.44 10.53 -1.65
C LEU A 333 15.83 11.13 -0.31
N ASP A 334 16.52 12.26 -0.32
CA ASP A 334 16.76 13.11 0.85
C ASP A 334 15.91 14.38 0.73
N LEU A 335 14.78 14.39 1.43
CA LEU A 335 13.77 15.47 1.45
C LEU A 335 14.26 16.72 2.17
N SER A 336 15.42 16.71 2.83
CA SER A 336 16.01 17.93 3.37
C SER A 336 16.66 18.80 2.29
N LEU A 337 16.88 18.25 1.09
CA LEU A 337 17.41 18.97 -0.05
C LEU A 337 16.31 19.83 -0.67
N SER A 338 16.53 21.15 -0.68
CA SER A 338 15.64 22.09 -1.36
C SER A 338 15.98 22.18 -2.86
N SER A 339 15.88 21.05 -3.59
CA SER A 339 16.18 20.94 -5.02
C SER A 339 15.10 20.16 -5.77
N ASP A 340 15.01 20.40 -7.09
CA ASP A 340 14.16 19.62 -8.01
C ASP A 340 14.67 18.17 -8.25
N ASP A 341 15.73 17.79 -7.53
CA ASP A 341 16.27 16.44 -7.51
C ASP A 341 16.80 16.13 -6.11
N CYS A 342 16.00 15.38 -5.36
CA CYS A 342 16.34 14.90 -4.02
C CYS A 342 17.02 13.52 -4.05
N VAL A 343 17.33 12.95 -5.23
CA VAL A 343 17.88 11.60 -5.35
C VAL A 343 19.32 11.54 -4.83
N VAL A 344 19.56 10.72 -3.81
CA VAL A 344 20.88 10.53 -3.19
C VAL A 344 21.45 9.12 -3.37
N ALA A 345 20.61 8.14 -3.69
CA ALA A 345 21.04 6.79 -4.06
C ALA A 345 20.04 6.16 -5.03
N SER A 346 20.50 5.22 -5.86
CA SER A 346 19.60 4.42 -6.70
C SER A 346 20.19 3.07 -7.07
N ARG A 347 19.31 2.11 -7.34
CA ARG A 347 19.61 0.80 -7.93
C ARG A 347 18.67 0.58 -9.11
N VAL A 348 19.21 0.71 -10.31
CA VAL A 348 18.51 0.29 -11.54
C VAL A 348 18.59 -1.23 -11.64
N PHE A 349 17.47 -1.88 -11.90
CA PHE A 349 17.43 -3.31 -12.12
C PHE A 349 18.07 -3.67 -13.47
N GLU A 350 18.53 -4.91 -13.60
CA GLU A 350 19.12 -5.39 -14.84
C GLU A 350 18.11 -5.32 -16.00
N PRO A 351 18.56 -5.28 -17.27
CA PRO A 351 17.65 -5.37 -18.41
C PRO A 351 16.72 -6.60 -18.28
N TRP A 352 15.45 -6.44 -18.63
CA TRP A 352 14.39 -7.47 -18.49
C TRP A 352 13.94 -7.75 -17.06
N CYS A 353 14.56 -7.12 -16.06
CA CYS A 353 14.12 -7.21 -14.68
C CYS A 353 13.13 -6.10 -14.33
N THR A 354 12.04 -6.48 -13.68
CA THR A 354 11.05 -5.55 -13.12
C THR A 354 10.78 -5.91 -11.68
N GLY A 355 10.57 -4.92 -10.83
CA GLY A 355 10.32 -5.13 -9.41
C GLY A 355 8.93 -4.72 -8.94
N ASN A 356 8.79 -4.73 -7.61
CA ASN A 356 7.70 -4.08 -6.89
C ASN A 356 8.21 -2.80 -6.22
N GLY A 357 7.32 -2.07 -5.53
CA GLY A 357 7.72 -0.99 -4.62
C GLY A 357 8.70 -1.50 -3.54
N PRO A 358 9.68 -0.69 -3.11
CA PRO A 358 10.60 -1.06 -2.04
C PRO A 358 9.88 -1.09 -0.68
N PHE A 359 10.41 -1.86 0.27
CA PHE A 359 10.04 -1.77 1.68
C PHE A 359 11.28 -1.43 2.52
N PHE A 360 11.11 -0.55 3.50
CA PHE A 360 12.17 -0.26 4.46
C PHE A 360 12.08 -1.16 5.68
N VAL A 361 13.22 -1.73 6.07
CA VAL A 361 13.39 -2.59 7.24
C VAL A 361 14.41 -1.94 8.17
N PRO A 362 14.01 -1.38 9.32
CA PRO A 362 14.95 -0.78 10.26
C PRO A 362 15.87 -1.85 10.86
N ASN A 363 17.16 -1.56 10.96
CA ASN A 363 18.13 -2.43 11.63
C ASN A 363 18.07 -2.24 13.15
N ASN A 364 18.15 -0.99 13.60
CA ASN A 364 17.97 -0.59 14.99
C ASN A 364 16.99 0.60 15.07
N PRO A 365 15.84 0.49 15.75
CA PRO A 365 14.89 1.59 15.90
C PRO A 365 15.46 2.86 16.56
N ALA A 366 16.58 2.76 17.28
CA ALA A 366 17.25 3.88 17.93
C ALA A 366 18.41 4.49 17.13
N ALA A 367 18.68 3.99 15.92
CA ALA A 367 19.74 4.48 15.05
C ALA A 367 19.25 5.61 14.13
N ASP A 368 20.11 6.02 13.19
CA ASP A 368 19.77 7.01 12.17
C ASP A 368 18.56 6.57 11.34
N GLU A 369 17.82 7.53 10.79
CA GLU A 369 16.54 7.30 10.11
C GLU A 369 16.65 6.26 8.98
N ASP A 370 17.78 6.21 8.27
CA ASP A 370 18.09 5.30 7.18
C ASP A 370 18.94 4.08 7.57
N ASP A 371 19.21 3.84 8.87
CA ASP A 371 19.89 2.62 9.33
C ASP A 371 18.99 1.40 9.18
N GLY A 372 19.16 0.72 8.06
CA GLY A 372 18.34 -0.41 7.71
C GLY A 372 18.60 -0.94 6.32
N PHE A 373 17.62 -1.69 5.83
CA PHE A 373 17.65 -2.34 4.54
C PHE A 373 16.44 -1.96 3.72
N LEU A 374 16.63 -1.94 2.40
CA LEU A 374 15.53 -1.95 1.44
C LEU A 374 15.35 -3.35 0.91
N ILE A 375 14.11 -3.83 0.92
CA ILE A 375 13.76 -5.12 0.35
C ILE A 375 12.82 -4.94 -0.84
N ALA A 376 12.97 -5.78 -1.86
CA ALA A 376 12.13 -5.75 -3.05
C ALA A 376 12.05 -7.12 -3.72
N TYR A 377 10.89 -7.45 -4.26
CA TYR A 377 10.76 -8.55 -5.22
C TYR A 377 11.18 -8.05 -6.59
N VAL A 378 11.93 -8.87 -7.32
CA VAL A 378 12.36 -8.62 -8.71
C VAL A 378 12.10 -9.87 -9.54
N HIS A 379 11.52 -9.70 -10.72
CA HIS A 379 11.28 -10.74 -11.70
C HIS A 379 12.07 -10.44 -12.96
N ASP A 380 12.82 -11.43 -13.42
CA ASP A 380 13.55 -11.40 -14.70
C ASP A 380 12.72 -12.11 -15.76
N GLU A 381 12.20 -11.34 -16.73
CA GLU A 381 11.38 -11.88 -17.83
C GLU A 381 12.19 -12.74 -18.81
N LYS A 382 13.53 -12.62 -18.84
CA LYS A 382 14.39 -13.44 -19.71
C LYS A 382 14.63 -14.83 -19.12
N THR A 383 14.93 -14.91 -17.82
CA THR A 383 15.18 -16.19 -17.14
C THR A 383 13.92 -16.81 -16.54
N GLN A 384 12.83 -16.03 -16.46
CA GLN A 384 11.58 -16.37 -15.78
C GLN A 384 11.78 -16.64 -14.27
N GLU A 385 12.86 -16.12 -13.69
CA GLU A 385 13.16 -16.26 -12.28
C GLU A 385 12.63 -15.06 -11.48
N SER A 386 12.30 -15.28 -10.22
CA SER A 386 12.01 -14.20 -9.27
C SER A 386 13.00 -14.28 -8.11
N LYS A 387 13.43 -13.11 -7.65
CA LYS A 387 14.35 -12.93 -6.52
C LYS A 387 13.74 -11.98 -5.51
N PHE A 388 14.05 -12.19 -4.25
CA PHE A 388 13.83 -11.20 -3.19
C PHE A 388 15.19 -10.61 -2.81
N LEU A 389 15.36 -9.33 -3.08
CA LEU A 389 16.60 -8.60 -2.85
C LEU A 389 16.59 -7.93 -1.49
N VAL A 390 17.73 -7.93 -0.82
CA VAL A 390 18.02 -7.16 0.38
C VAL A 390 19.15 -6.20 0.05
N MET A 391 18.90 -4.90 0.17
CA MET A 391 19.82 -3.82 -0.20
C MET A 391 20.16 -2.98 1.02
N ASP A 392 21.42 -2.59 1.18
CA ASP A 392 21.85 -1.66 2.22
C ASP A 392 21.33 -0.24 1.93
N ALA A 393 20.49 0.29 2.81
CA ALA A 393 19.88 1.61 2.64
C ALA A 393 20.88 2.77 2.79
N ASN A 394 22.04 2.55 3.42
CA ASN A 394 23.12 3.53 3.59
C ASN A 394 24.08 3.57 2.41
N SER A 395 24.05 2.54 1.55
CA SER A 395 24.89 2.51 0.37
C SER A 395 24.45 3.56 -0.67
N PRO A 396 25.37 4.35 -1.26
CA PRO A 396 25.04 5.31 -2.31
C PRO A 396 24.54 4.66 -3.61
N THR A 397 24.71 3.34 -3.75
CA THR A 397 24.23 2.56 -4.91
C THR A 397 23.22 1.48 -4.53
N LEU A 398 22.74 1.52 -3.28
CA LEU A 398 21.84 0.51 -2.68
C LEU A 398 22.36 -0.92 -2.93
N GLU A 399 23.59 -1.18 -2.50
CA GLU A 399 24.26 -2.47 -2.68
C GLU A 399 23.40 -3.64 -2.19
N ILE A 400 23.30 -4.67 -3.03
CA ILE A 400 22.61 -5.92 -2.69
C ILE A 400 23.52 -6.70 -1.77
N VAL A 401 23.09 -6.87 -0.53
CA VAL A 401 23.81 -7.62 0.50
C VAL A 401 23.34 -9.07 0.59
N ALA A 402 22.13 -9.36 0.12
CA ALA A 402 21.61 -10.72 -0.02
C ALA A 402 20.55 -10.80 -1.13
N ALA A 403 20.43 -11.97 -1.76
CA ALA A 403 19.36 -12.28 -2.69
C ALA A 403 18.82 -13.69 -2.42
N VAL A 404 17.50 -13.80 -2.29
CA VAL A 404 16.81 -15.08 -2.11
C VAL A 404 16.17 -15.46 -3.44
N LYS A 405 16.55 -16.61 -3.98
CA LYS A 405 15.91 -17.16 -5.17
C LYS A 405 14.55 -17.75 -4.80
N LEU A 406 13.50 -17.38 -5.54
CA LEU A 406 12.14 -17.83 -5.24
C LEU A 406 11.79 -19.08 -6.06
N PRO A 407 11.03 -20.02 -5.47
CA PRO A 407 10.67 -21.27 -6.14
C PRO A 407 9.63 -21.10 -7.26
N GLY A 408 9.07 -19.91 -7.43
CA GLY A 408 8.11 -19.59 -8.47
C GLY A 408 8.02 -18.09 -8.73
N ARG A 409 7.33 -17.73 -9.81
CA ARG A 409 7.14 -16.34 -10.22
C ARG A 409 6.33 -15.57 -9.17
N VAL A 410 6.88 -14.46 -8.71
CA VAL A 410 6.12 -13.41 -8.02
C VAL A 410 5.80 -12.33 -9.06
N PRO A 411 4.52 -12.18 -9.46
CA PRO A 411 4.14 -11.16 -10.42
C PRO A 411 4.27 -9.76 -9.80
N THR A 412 4.24 -8.74 -10.65
CA THR A 412 4.12 -7.34 -10.20
C THR A 412 2.91 -7.21 -9.27
N GLY A 413 3.16 -6.68 -8.08
CA GLY A 413 2.21 -6.48 -7.01
C GLY A 413 1.95 -5.01 -6.73
N PHE A 414 1.14 -4.75 -5.71
CA PHE A 414 0.79 -3.41 -5.25
C PHE A 414 1.59 -3.07 -3.99
N HIS A 415 0.92 -2.95 -2.84
CA HIS A 415 1.56 -2.63 -1.56
C HIS A 415 1.81 -3.88 -0.73
N GLY A 416 2.82 -3.80 0.11
CA GLY A 416 3.23 -4.83 1.06
C GLY A 416 3.60 -4.22 2.41
N LEU A 417 3.96 -5.09 3.35
CA LEU A 417 4.33 -4.72 4.70
C LEU A 417 5.49 -5.60 5.16
N PHE A 418 6.45 -5.00 5.85
CA PHE A 418 7.39 -5.74 6.68
C PHE A 418 6.93 -5.65 8.13
N MET A 419 6.88 -6.79 8.82
CA MET A 419 6.57 -6.84 10.25
C MET A 419 7.45 -7.86 10.94
N LYS A 420 7.85 -7.54 12.17
CA LYS A 420 8.48 -8.50 13.06
C LYS A 420 7.40 -9.43 13.61
N ILE A 421 7.60 -10.74 13.47
CA ILE A 421 6.74 -11.74 14.10
C ILE A 421 7.44 -12.13 15.41
N ASN A 422 6.92 -11.68 16.55
CA ASN A 422 7.38 -12.19 17.84
C ASN A 422 6.91 -13.64 17.99
N SER A 423 7.83 -14.58 18.25
CA SER A 423 7.51 -16.00 18.41
C SER A 423 6.51 -16.28 19.53
N ASP A 424 6.41 -15.37 20.50
CA ASP A 424 5.52 -15.46 21.66
C ASP A 424 4.13 -14.85 21.38
N GLU A 425 3.94 -14.15 20.25
CA GLU A 425 2.66 -13.57 19.82
C GLU A 425 1.89 -14.48 18.83
N LEU A 426 2.35 -15.73 18.67
CA LEU A 426 1.57 -16.79 18.04
C LEU A 426 0.43 -17.23 18.98
N TYR A 427 -0.63 -16.41 18.97
CA TYR A 427 -2.02 -16.64 19.39
C TYR A 427 -2.52 -16.19 20.78
N TRP A 428 -3.62 -15.43 20.69
CA TRP A 428 -4.65 -15.08 21.68
C TRP A 428 -4.38 -13.84 22.55
N GLY A 429 -5.13 -12.77 22.23
CA GLY A 429 -5.81 -11.91 23.20
C GLY A 429 -5.02 -11.43 24.42
N ASN A 430 -4.77 -10.11 24.41
CA ASN A 430 -4.31 -9.24 25.47
C ASN A 430 -2.82 -8.87 25.41
N LEU A 431 -2.64 -7.57 25.16
CA LEU A 431 -1.42 -6.79 25.22
C LEU A 431 -0.72 -6.93 26.57
N GLU A 432 0.61 -7.01 26.53
CA GLU A 432 1.51 -6.26 27.42
C GLU A 432 2.91 -6.16 26.76
N PHE A 433 3.52 -4.98 26.85
CA PHE A 433 4.86 -4.65 26.31
C PHE A 433 5.97 -5.12 27.27
N ASP A 434 7.03 -5.76 26.77
CA ASP A 434 8.24 -6.09 27.53
C ASP A 434 9.45 -5.20 27.10
N PRO A 435 10.12 -4.48 28.01
CA PRO A 435 11.23 -3.56 27.71
C PRO A 435 12.61 -4.19 27.38
N GLU A 436 12.80 -5.51 27.40
CA GLU A 436 14.17 -6.10 27.32
C GLU A 436 14.71 -6.42 25.90
N ILE A 437 14.39 -5.62 24.87
CA ILE A 437 14.98 -5.76 23.51
C ILE A 437 16.31 -5.00 23.39
N GLU A 438 17.28 -5.26 24.27
CA GLU A 438 18.65 -4.72 24.14
C GLU A 438 19.72 -5.83 24.00
N THR A 439 19.37 -7.07 24.34
CA THR A 439 20.30 -8.21 24.43
C THR A 439 20.42 -9.01 23.14
N THR A 440 19.37 -9.03 22.31
CA THR A 440 19.34 -9.84 21.07
C THR A 440 20.12 -9.20 19.91
N THR A 441 20.11 -7.86 19.81
CA THR A 441 20.79 -7.12 18.74
C THR A 441 22.32 -7.20 18.84
N ARG A 442 22.87 -7.25 20.08
CA ARG A 442 24.33 -7.40 20.31
C ARG A 442 24.87 -8.79 19.94
N ARG A 443 24.00 -9.82 19.88
CA ARG A 443 24.38 -11.18 19.50
C ARG A 443 24.53 -11.32 17.98
N LEU A 444 23.63 -10.69 17.22
CA LEU A 444 23.68 -10.63 15.75
C LEU A 444 24.92 -9.89 15.23
N GLN A 445 25.32 -8.77 15.86
CA GLN A 445 26.54 -8.04 15.46
C GLN A 445 27.82 -8.87 15.67
N LYS A 446 27.92 -9.63 16.77
CA LYS A 446 29.11 -10.46 17.05
C LYS A 446 29.25 -11.64 16.10
N GLU A 447 28.13 -12.23 15.68
CA GLU A 447 28.14 -13.38 14.77
C GLU A 447 28.40 -12.94 13.31
N ILE A 448 27.98 -11.73 12.92
CA ILE A 448 28.31 -11.14 11.60
C ILE A 448 29.80 -10.75 11.49
N GLU A 449 30.42 -10.23 12.56
CA GLU A 449 31.87 -9.94 12.57
C GLU A 449 32.72 -11.22 12.51
N GLN A 450 32.24 -12.32 13.08
CA GLN A 450 32.94 -13.60 13.07
C GLN A 450 32.99 -14.22 11.66
N VAL A 451 31.95 -14.01 10.85
CA VAL A 451 31.91 -14.43 9.43
C VAL A 451 32.80 -13.55 8.54
N LYS A 452 32.99 -12.26 8.87
CA LYS A 452 33.92 -11.37 8.14
C LYS A 452 35.40 -11.71 8.38
N GLY A 453 35.74 -12.43 9.44
CA GLY A 453 37.11 -12.81 9.79
C GLY A 453 37.70 -13.98 8.98
N GLU A 454 36.86 -14.79 8.31
CA GLU A 454 37.31 -16.03 7.65
C GLU A 454 37.49 -15.91 6.13
N VAL A 455 37.19 -14.76 5.51
CA VAL A 455 37.39 -14.54 4.06
C VAL A 455 38.36 -13.38 3.82
N SER A 456 39.63 -13.65 4.13
CA SER A 456 40.77 -12.87 3.63
C SER A 456 41.55 -13.76 2.68
N THR A 457 41.12 -13.82 1.40
CA THR A 457 41.95 -13.93 0.17
C THR A 457 41.10 -14.39 -1.02
N SER A 458 40.54 -13.46 -1.80
CA SER A 458 40.39 -13.58 -3.27
C SER A 458 39.78 -12.30 -3.86
N SER A 459 40.19 -11.95 -5.08
CA SER A 459 39.99 -10.68 -5.79
C SER A 459 38.52 -10.33 -6.14
N PRO A 460 38.21 -9.07 -6.53
CA PRO A 460 36.84 -8.58 -6.67
C PRO A 460 36.26 -8.93 -8.04
N SER A 461 35.42 -9.98 -8.08
CA SER A 461 34.37 -10.14 -9.09
C SER A 461 33.30 -11.05 -8.50
N GLU A 462 32.09 -10.49 -8.32
CA GLU A 462 30.82 -11.18 -8.06
C GLU A 462 30.83 -12.29 -6.98
N ALA A 463 30.56 -11.89 -5.74
CA ALA A 463 30.15 -12.82 -4.68
C ALA A 463 29.02 -12.19 -3.86
N TYR A 464 27.78 -12.57 -4.16
CA TYR A 464 26.64 -12.39 -3.26
C TYR A 464 26.12 -13.80 -2.92
N PHE A 465 25.64 -13.98 -1.68
CA PHE A 465 25.09 -15.25 -1.24
C PHE A 465 23.70 -15.46 -1.86
N GLU A 466 23.53 -16.56 -2.60
CA GLU A 466 22.25 -17.03 -3.12
C GLU A 466 21.73 -18.15 -2.22
N LEU A 467 20.54 -17.96 -1.63
CA LEU A 467 19.88 -18.97 -0.79
C LEU A 467 18.70 -19.57 -1.55
N ASP A 468 18.71 -20.90 -1.73
CA ASP A 468 17.60 -21.66 -2.30
C ASP A 468 16.54 -21.98 -1.22
N VAL A 469 15.26 -21.77 -1.54
CA VAL A 469 14.14 -22.02 -0.63
C VAL A 469 13.35 -23.27 -1.06
N PRO A 470 13.12 -24.26 -0.18
CA PRO A 470 12.26 -25.40 -0.49
C PRO A 470 10.78 -25.00 -0.57
N ALA A 471 10.06 -25.52 -1.56
CA ALA A 471 8.64 -25.24 -1.78
C ALA A 471 7.72 -26.20 -1.02
N PHE A 472 6.62 -25.68 -0.46
CA PHE A 472 5.45 -26.48 -0.08
C PHE A 472 4.45 -26.49 -1.25
N SER A 473 4.40 -27.59 -2.01
CA SER A 473 3.40 -27.77 -3.07
C SER A 473 2.12 -28.39 -2.50
N GLU A 474 0.97 -27.74 -2.69
CA GLU A 474 -0.29 -28.47 -2.80
C GLU A 474 -0.32 -29.13 -4.19
N SER A 475 -0.61 -30.42 -4.24
CA SER A 475 -0.80 -31.17 -5.48
C SER A 475 -2.10 -30.73 -6.16
N GLU A 476 -2.02 -29.87 -7.16
CA GLU A 476 -3.11 -29.64 -8.11
C GLU A 476 -2.89 -30.56 -9.32
N GLU A 477 -3.59 -31.70 -9.32
CA GLU A 477 -3.82 -32.52 -10.49
C GLU A 477 -4.98 -31.91 -11.31
N GLU A 478 -4.71 -31.67 -12.60
CA GLU A 478 -5.62 -31.55 -13.75
C GLU A 478 -6.91 -30.72 -13.59
N VAL A 479 -7.03 -29.62 -14.36
CA VAL A 479 -7.82 -29.57 -15.62
C VAL A 479 -7.42 -28.30 -16.38
N MET A 480 -6.70 -28.49 -17.48
CA MET A 480 -6.50 -27.51 -18.56
C MET A 480 -7.44 -27.87 -19.71
N ALA A 481 -8.43 -27.01 -19.99
CA ALA A 481 -9.06 -26.83 -21.31
C ALA A 481 -9.91 -25.54 -21.34
#